data_AF-A0A4V1RLE7-F1
#
_entry.id   AF-A0A4V1RLE7-F1
#
_cell.length_a   1.000
_cell.length_b   1.000
_cell.length_c   1.000
_cell.angle_alpha   90.00
_cell.angle_beta   90.00
_cell.angle_gamma   90.00
#
_symmetry.space_group_name_H-M   'P 1'
#
loop_
_entity.id
_entity.type
_entity.pdbx_description
1 polymer ?
#
loop_
_entity_poly.entity_id
_entity_poly.type
_entity_poly.pdbx_seq_one_letter_code
_entity_poly.pdbx_strand_id
1 'polypeptide(L)'
;MADQTSASITIDAPPADVMAVIADFESYPEWAKGMKQVEVTAPGSGGRAEQVYFALDVSPIKDEYTLAYDWDGDREVTWTLVEGNMLKALDGAYTLVDQGDGTTEVTYRLALDVSIPLIGMLKRKGEKILIDTALKGLKKRVETL
;
A
#
# COMPACT_ATOMS: atom_id res chain seq x y z
N MET A 1 -13.71 9.55 14.09
CA MET A 1 -13.40 8.46 13.14
C MET A 1 -12.66 9.12 11.99
N ALA A 2 -11.45 8.65 11.64
CA ALA A 2 -10.78 9.14 10.45
C ALA A 2 -11.63 8.74 9.23
N ASP A 3 -11.82 9.67 8.28
CA ASP A 3 -12.43 9.34 7.00
C ASP A 3 -11.51 8.30 6.32
N GLN A 4 -12.08 7.15 5.96
CA GLN A 4 -11.38 6.06 5.30
C GLN A 4 -11.86 5.96 3.85
N THR A 5 -10.91 5.82 2.92
CA THR A 5 -11.20 5.57 1.51
C THR A 5 -10.78 4.14 1.15
N SER A 6 -11.60 3.44 0.37
CA SER A 6 -11.31 2.08 -0.08
C SER A 6 -11.76 1.83 -1.51
N ALA A 7 -11.10 0.91 -2.20
CA ALA A 7 -11.54 0.37 -3.48
C ALA A 7 -11.05 -1.07 -3.64
N SER A 8 -11.65 -1.81 -4.56
CA SER A 8 -11.32 -3.21 -4.83
C SER A 8 -11.14 -3.45 -6.32
N ILE A 9 -10.29 -4.42 -6.67
CA ILE A 9 -10.13 -4.92 -8.04
C ILE A 9 -9.97 -6.43 -8.02
N THR A 10 -10.21 -7.09 -9.14
CA THR A 10 -9.81 -8.48 -9.37
C THR A 10 -8.45 -8.54 -10.05
N ILE A 11 -7.54 -9.36 -9.55
CA ILE A 11 -6.23 -9.68 -10.15
C ILE A 11 -6.24 -11.14 -10.60
N ASP A 12 -5.72 -11.41 -11.80
CA ASP A 12 -5.66 -12.75 -12.41
C ASP A 12 -4.47 -13.56 -11.86
N ALA A 13 -4.49 -13.81 -10.55
CA ALA A 13 -3.49 -14.58 -9.83
C ALA A 13 -4.05 -15.08 -8.48
N PRO A 14 -3.53 -16.19 -7.93
CA PRO A 14 -3.91 -16.67 -6.60
C PRO A 14 -3.42 -15.73 -5.50
N PRO A 15 -4.04 -15.74 -4.30
CA PRO A 15 -3.72 -14.78 -3.23
C PRO A 15 -2.25 -14.78 -2.79
N ALA A 16 -1.61 -15.95 -2.78
CA ALA A 16 -0.20 -16.09 -2.40
C ALA A 16 0.73 -15.28 -3.32
N ASP A 17 0.47 -15.30 -4.64
CA ASP A 17 1.29 -14.58 -5.62
C ASP A 17 1.10 -13.06 -5.49
N VAL A 18 -0.16 -12.63 -5.30
CA VAL A 18 -0.47 -11.22 -5.02
C VAL A 18 0.23 -10.75 -3.74
N MET A 19 0.12 -11.53 -2.65
CA MET A 19 0.69 -11.16 -1.37
C MET A 19 2.23 -11.24 -1.38
N ALA A 20 2.83 -12.09 -2.20
CA ALA A 20 4.27 -12.11 -2.42
C ALA A 20 4.74 -10.78 -3.04
N VAL A 21 4.02 -10.26 -4.05
CA VAL A 21 4.33 -8.94 -4.64
C VAL A 21 4.14 -7.80 -3.64
N ILE A 22 3.12 -7.87 -2.77
CA ILE A 22 2.91 -6.87 -1.72
C ILE A 22 4.06 -6.88 -0.69
N ALA A 23 4.65 -8.04 -0.38
CA ALA A 23 5.79 -8.12 0.54
C ALA A 23 7.14 -7.87 -0.11
N ASP A 24 7.22 -7.83 -1.44
CA ASP A 24 8.43 -7.51 -2.19
C ASP A 24 8.69 -5.99 -2.22
N PHE A 25 8.87 -5.42 -1.03
CA PHE A 25 9.02 -3.99 -0.80
C PHE A 25 10.21 -3.39 -1.55
N GLU A 26 11.34 -4.09 -1.62
CA GLU A 26 12.55 -3.61 -2.29
C GLU A 26 12.33 -3.40 -3.80
N SER A 27 11.40 -4.13 -4.42
CA SER A 27 11.04 -3.98 -5.83
C SER A 27 10.03 -2.86 -6.10
N TYR A 28 9.46 -2.21 -5.07
CA TYR A 28 8.47 -1.15 -5.25
C TYR A 28 8.94 0.00 -6.16
N PRO A 29 10.19 0.48 -6.10
CA PRO A 29 10.67 1.54 -7.00
C PRO A 29 10.57 1.19 -8.50
N GLU A 30 10.49 -0.11 -8.85
CA GLU A 30 10.37 -0.56 -10.24
C GLU A 30 8.95 -0.35 -10.81
N TRP A 31 7.92 -0.40 -9.97
CA TRP A 31 6.53 -0.49 -10.45
C TRP A 31 5.54 0.42 -9.70
N ALA A 32 5.79 0.75 -8.43
CA ALA A 32 4.93 1.60 -7.63
C ALA A 32 5.25 3.08 -7.92
N LYS A 33 4.28 3.78 -8.50
CA LYS A 33 4.45 5.18 -8.92
C LYS A 33 4.87 6.07 -7.74
N GLY A 34 6.02 6.71 -7.87
CA GLY A 34 6.49 7.71 -6.91
C GLY A 34 7.41 7.19 -5.83
N MET A 35 7.48 5.87 -5.63
CA MET A 35 8.42 5.27 -4.68
C MET A 35 9.83 5.41 -5.25
N LYS A 36 10.67 6.20 -4.58
CA LYS A 36 12.07 6.41 -4.98
C LYS A 36 13.01 5.44 -4.28
N GLN A 37 12.72 5.17 -3.02
CA GLN A 37 13.46 4.22 -2.20
C GLN A 37 12.45 3.53 -1.29
N VAL A 38 12.64 2.23 -1.12
CA VAL A 38 11.92 1.42 -0.14
C VAL A 38 12.95 0.51 0.50
N GLU A 39 12.98 0.47 1.83
CA GLU A 39 13.99 -0.25 2.59
C GLU A 39 13.35 -0.96 3.77
N VAL A 40 13.59 -2.26 3.90
CA VAL A 40 13.14 -3.03 5.07
C VAL A 40 14.05 -2.71 6.25
N THR A 41 13.53 -1.92 7.20
CA THR A 41 14.30 -1.47 8.37
C THR A 41 14.19 -2.45 9.53
N ALA A 42 13.10 -3.21 9.62
CA ALA A 42 12.96 -4.34 10.53
C ALA A 42 12.41 -5.56 9.77
N PRO A 43 13.24 -6.57 9.49
CA PRO A 43 12.77 -7.81 8.88
C PRO A 43 11.95 -8.62 9.89
N GLY A 44 10.83 -9.18 9.45
CA GLY A 44 10.09 -10.18 10.21
C GLY A 44 10.37 -11.60 9.71
N SER A 45 9.41 -12.49 9.87
CA SER A 45 9.53 -13.90 9.47
C SER A 45 9.03 -14.15 8.04
N GLY A 46 9.69 -15.05 7.30
CA GLY A 46 9.18 -15.56 6.03
C GLY A 46 9.08 -14.50 4.91
N GLY A 47 9.96 -13.50 4.92
CA GLY A 47 9.93 -12.39 3.96
C GLY A 47 8.87 -11.33 4.25
N ARG A 48 8.16 -11.43 5.39
CA ARG A 48 7.19 -10.45 5.85
C ARG A 48 7.90 -9.42 6.73
N ALA A 49 8.09 -8.19 6.24
CA ALA A 49 8.73 -7.14 7.01
C ALA A 49 7.85 -6.68 8.19
N GLU A 50 8.47 -6.36 9.33
CA GLU A 50 7.78 -5.72 10.46
C GLU A 50 7.76 -4.21 10.30
N GLN A 51 8.83 -3.62 9.78
CA GLN A 51 8.89 -2.19 9.46
C GLN A 51 9.60 -1.93 8.13
N VAL A 52 9.10 -0.95 7.41
CA VAL A 52 9.62 -0.54 6.10
C VAL A 52 9.65 0.97 6.02
N TYR A 53 10.79 1.50 5.61
CA TYR A 53 11.00 2.91 5.28
C TYR A 53 10.66 3.16 3.81
N PHE A 54 10.04 4.30 3.53
CA PHE A 54 9.68 4.75 2.19
C PHE A 54 10.16 6.18 1.96
N ALA A 55 10.74 6.43 0.78
CA ALA A 55 10.92 7.77 0.23
C ALA A 55 10.01 7.96 -0.98
N LEU A 56 9.04 8.86 -0.85
CA LEU A 56 8.05 9.19 -1.87
C LEU A 56 8.40 10.51 -2.55
N ASP A 57 8.42 10.54 -3.88
CA ASP A 57 8.56 11.76 -4.68
C ASP A 57 7.58 11.74 -5.87
N VAL A 58 6.44 12.41 -5.66
CA VAL A 58 5.40 12.63 -6.67
C VAL A 58 5.02 14.11 -6.64
N SER A 59 5.70 14.91 -7.48
CA SER A 59 5.45 16.36 -7.55
C SER A 59 3.96 16.71 -7.54
N PRO A 60 3.50 17.61 -6.63
CA PRO A 60 4.29 18.45 -5.71
C PRO A 60 4.57 17.83 -4.33
N ILE A 61 4.22 16.56 -4.10
CA ILE A 61 4.33 15.86 -2.82
C ILE A 61 5.68 15.15 -2.72
N LYS A 62 6.38 15.38 -1.61
CA LYS A 62 7.55 14.61 -1.20
C LYS A 62 7.40 14.25 0.26
N ASP A 63 7.68 13.00 0.62
CA ASP A 63 7.65 12.57 2.00
C ASP A 63 8.63 11.41 2.23
N GLU A 64 9.06 11.29 3.48
CA GLU A 64 9.82 10.15 3.97
C GLU A 64 9.11 9.66 5.23
N TYR A 65 8.81 8.37 5.28
CA TYR A 65 8.02 7.79 6.37
C TYR A 65 8.31 6.31 6.57
N THR A 66 8.07 5.83 7.78
CA THR A 66 8.23 4.43 8.16
C THR A 66 6.87 3.87 8.58
N LEU A 67 6.55 2.68 8.09
CA LEU A 67 5.33 1.95 8.42
C LEU A 67 5.66 0.67 9.19
N ALA A 68 4.82 0.34 10.17
CA ALA A 68 4.82 -0.95 10.85
C ALA A 68 3.71 -1.82 10.27
N TYR A 69 4.02 -3.08 9.99
CA TYR A 69 3.14 -4.03 9.32
C TYR A 69 2.71 -5.17 10.25
N ASP A 70 1.47 -5.61 10.09
CA ASP A 70 0.93 -6.83 10.70
C ASP A 70 0.34 -7.72 9.60
N TRP A 71 0.68 -9.01 9.63
CA TRP A 71 0.43 -9.96 8.55
C TRP A 71 -0.45 -11.11 9.02
N ASP A 72 -1.51 -11.38 8.28
CA ASP A 72 -2.40 -12.53 8.46
C ASP A 72 -2.29 -13.45 7.23
N GLY A 73 -1.13 -14.12 7.14
CA GLY A 73 -0.78 -14.99 6.02
C GLY A 73 -0.89 -14.28 4.68
N ASP A 74 -1.62 -14.89 3.74
CA ASP A 74 -1.91 -14.32 2.42
C ASP A 74 -3.30 -13.68 2.33
N ARG A 75 -4.03 -13.59 3.44
CA ARG A 75 -5.41 -13.08 3.48
C ARG A 75 -5.46 -11.59 3.76
N GLU A 76 -4.60 -11.10 4.63
CA GLU A 76 -4.57 -9.68 4.96
C GLU A 76 -3.18 -9.21 5.37
N VAL A 77 -2.86 -7.97 5.03
CA VAL A 77 -1.80 -7.21 5.65
C VAL A 77 -2.33 -5.84 6.03
N THR A 78 -2.04 -5.41 7.25
CA THR A 78 -2.35 -4.06 7.74
C THR A 78 -1.07 -3.31 8.05
N TRP A 79 -1.16 -1.99 8.09
CA TRP A 79 -0.06 -1.16 8.55
C TRP A 79 -0.52 0.11 9.23
N THR A 80 0.39 0.66 10.02
CA THR A 80 0.24 1.92 10.74
C THR A 80 1.51 2.76 10.63
N LEU A 81 1.36 4.09 10.73
CA LEU A 81 2.49 5.02 10.68
C LEU A 81 3.33 4.93 11.96
N VAL A 82 4.62 4.67 11.80
CA VAL A 82 5.62 4.79 12.90
C VAL A 82 6.09 6.23 12.98
N GLU A 83 6.53 6.79 11.85
CA GLU A 83 6.97 8.17 11.74
C GLU A 83 6.82 8.67 10.30
N GLY A 84 6.68 9.97 10.13
CA GLY A 84 6.65 10.62 8.81
C GLY A 84 6.91 12.11 8.93
N ASN A 85 7.47 12.71 7.87
CA ASN A 85 7.72 14.15 7.84
C ASN A 85 6.41 14.92 7.60
N MET A 86 5.71 14.60 6.51
CA MET A 86 4.43 15.21 6.15
C MET A 86 3.25 14.42 6.71
N LEU A 87 3.26 13.09 6.60
CA LEU A 87 2.24 12.22 7.18
C LEU A 87 2.22 12.33 8.71
N LYS A 88 1.02 12.42 9.27
CA LYS A 88 0.74 12.44 10.71
C LYS A 88 0.00 11.19 11.19
N ALA A 89 -0.76 10.58 10.30
CA ALA A 89 -1.30 9.24 10.47
C ALA A 89 -1.42 8.58 9.10
N LEU A 90 -1.18 7.28 9.04
CA LEU A 90 -1.40 6.48 7.86
C LEU A 90 -1.75 5.06 8.32
N ASP A 91 -3.03 4.72 8.23
CA ASP A 91 -3.55 3.41 8.54
C ASP A 91 -4.06 2.78 7.25
N GLY A 92 -3.67 1.54 6.98
CA GLY A 92 -4.05 0.87 5.74
C GLY A 92 -4.20 -0.63 5.86
N ALA A 93 -4.79 -1.22 4.83
CA ALA A 93 -4.74 -2.66 4.64
C ALA A 93 -4.92 -3.07 3.19
N TYR A 94 -4.30 -4.19 2.84
CA TYR A 94 -4.72 -5.03 1.72
C TYR A 94 -5.41 -6.27 2.26
N THR A 95 -6.63 -6.52 1.81
CA THR A 95 -7.38 -7.76 2.10
C THR A 95 -7.59 -8.52 0.79
N LEU A 96 -7.24 -9.80 0.78
CA LEU A 96 -7.26 -10.66 -0.40
C LEU A 96 -8.31 -11.77 -0.20
N VAL A 97 -9.17 -11.94 -1.20
CA VAL A 97 -10.23 -12.95 -1.21
C VAL A 97 -10.09 -13.80 -2.47
N ASP A 98 -9.76 -15.07 -2.29
CA ASP A 98 -9.77 -16.08 -3.36
C ASP A 98 -11.18 -16.22 -3.95
N GLN A 99 -11.30 -16.08 -5.27
CA GLN A 99 -12.57 -16.23 -5.98
C GLN A 99 -12.85 -17.68 -6.43
N GLY A 100 -11.89 -18.59 -6.24
CA GLY A 100 -12.03 -20.01 -6.57
C GLY A 100 -11.86 -20.35 -8.06
N ASP A 101 -11.52 -19.36 -8.89
CA ASP A 101 -11.29 -19.49 -10.33
C ASP A 101 -9.84 -19.16 -10.74
N GLY A 102 -8.94 -19.09 -9.76
CA GLY A 102 -7.55 -18.67 -9.95
C GLY A 102 -7.34 -17.16 -9.86
N THR A 103 -8.41 -16.38 -9.63
CA THR A 103 -8.33 -14.93 -9.43
C THR A 103 -8.49 -14.53 -7.97
N THR A 104 -8.01 -13.34 -7.62
CA THR A 104 -8.11 -12.77 -6.28
C THR A 104 -8.80 -11.41 -6.34
N GLU A 105 -9.82 -11.22 -5.50
CA GLU A 105 -10.33 -9.87 -5.21
C GLU A 105 -9.41 -9.22 -4.16
N VAL A 106 -8.81 -8.09 -4.53
CA VAL A 106 -7.93 -7.30 -3.67
C VAL A 106 -8.66 -6.03 -3.28
N THR A 107 -8.93 -5.87 -1.99
CA THR A 107 -9.45 -4.63 -1.41
C THR A 107 -8.30 -3.84 -0.80
N TYR A 108 -8.13 -2.59 -1.23
CA TYR A 108 -7.19 -1.65 -0.65
C TYR A 108 -7.94 -0.55 0.10
N ARG A 109 -7.61 -0.37 1.37
CA ARG A 109 -8.18 0.68 2.23
C ARG A 109 -7.09 1.55 2.85
N LEU A 110 -7.35 2.85 2.96
CA LEU A 110 -6.48 3.82 3.59
C LEU A 110 -7.25 4.88 4.38
N ALA A 111 -6.69 5.27 5.52
CA ALA A 111 -7.01 6.51 6.22
C ALA A 111 -5.69 7.28 6.39
N LEU A 112 -5.65 8.52 5.90
CA LEU A 112 -4.45 9.35 5.97
C LEU A 112 -4.73 10.70 6.63
N ASP A 113 -3.75 11.16 7.40
CA ASP A 113 -3.68 12.50 7.94
C ASP A 113 -2.33 13.13 7.61
N VAL A 114 -2.35 14.40 7.21
CA VAL A 114 -1.18 15.12 6.71
C VAL A 114 -1.05 16.48 7.39
N SER A 115 0.17 16.97 7.54
CA SER A 115 0.45 18.26 8.18
C SER A 115 -0.06 19.48 7.40
N ILE A 116 -0.27 19.35 6.10
CA ILE A 116 -0.72 20.44 5.23
C ILE A 116 -2.25 20.51 5.26
N PRO A 117 -2.86 21.68 5.51
CA PRO A 117 -4.30 21.83 5.49
C PRO A 117 -4.86 21.57 4.09
N LEU A 118 -5.56 20.45 3.91
CA LEU A 118 -6.26 20.11 2.67
C LEU A 118 -7.76 20.42 2.79
N ILE A 119 -8.32 21.05 1.76
CA ILE A 119 -9.78 21.27 1.66
C ILE A 119 -10.45 19.93 1.39
N GLY A 120 -11.49 19.58 2.16
CA GLY A 120 -12.04 18.21 2.24
C GLY A 120 -12.28 17.49 0.91
N MET A 121 -12.85 18.15 -0.12
CA MET A 121 -13.07 17.53 -1.43
C MET A 121 -11.76 17.19 -2.17
N LEU A 122 -10.73 18.03 -2.03
CA LEU A 122 -9.41 17.78 -2.61
C LEU A 122 -8.72 16.60 -1.93
N LYS A 123 -8.83 16.49 -0.60
CA LYS A 123 -8.32 15.36 0.18
C LYS A 123 -8.88 14.03 -0.32
N ARG A 124 -10.21 13.90 -0.38
CA ARG A 124 -10.90 12.69 -0.86
C ARG A 124 -10.56 12.33 -2.31
N LYS A 125 -10.45 13.33 -3.19
CA LYS A 125 -10.06 13.10 -4.59
C LYS A 125 -8.62 12.60 -4.70
N GLY A 126 -7.70 13.14 -3.90
CA GLY A 126 -6.32 12.67 -3.82
C GLY A 126 -6.22 11.23 -3.32
N GLU A 127 -6.90 10.91 -2.22
CA GLU A 127 -7.00 9.56 -1.65
C GLU A 127 -7.49 8.54 -2.67
N LYS A 128 -8.57 8.87 -3.40
CA LYS A 128 -9.11 7.98 -4.44
C LYS A 128 -8.10 7.75 -5.56
N ILE A 129 -7.45 8.81 -6.07
CA ILE A 129 -6.45 8.68 -7.14
C ILE A 129 -5.26 7.84 -6.68
N LEU A 130 -4.83 7.99 -5.43
CA LEU A 130 -3.75 7.20 -4.84
C LEU A 130 -4.12 5.71 -4.82
N ILE A 131 -5.28 5.37 -4.26
CA ILE A 131 -5.76 3.98 -4.18
C ILE A 131 -5.89 3.37 -5.59
N ASP A 132 -6.55 4.08 -6.52
CA ASP A 132 -6.73 3.61 -7.90
C ASP A 132 -5.38 3.37 -8.59
N THR A 133 -4.39 4.24 -8.36
CA THR A 133 -3.05 4.12 -8.96
C THR A 133 -2.29 2.93 -8.37
N ALA A 134 -2.32 2.76 -7.05
CA ALA A 134 -1.65 1.67 -6.37
C ALA A 134 -2.22 0.31 -6.80
N LEU A 135 -3.55 0.17 -6.80
CA LEU A 135 -4.24 -1.06 -7.22
C LEU A 135 -3.92 -1.41 -8.68
N LYS A 136 -3.94 -0.44 -9.59
CA LYS A 136 -3.57 -0.67 -11.00
C LYS A 136 -2.09 -1.05 -11.17
N GLY A 137 -1.20 -0.42 -10.40
CA GLY A 137 0.22 -0.76 -10.37
C GLY A 137 0.45 -2.20 -9.92
N LEU A 138 -0.19 -2.60 -8.81
CA LEU A 138 -0.11 -3.94 -8.25
C LEU A 138 -0.61 -4.99 -9.24
N LYS A 139 -1.82 -4.80 -9.81
CA LYS A 139 -2.37 -5.69 -10.83
C LYS A 139 -1.39 -5.90 -11.97
N LYS A 140 -0.90 -4.79 -12.53
CA LYS A 140 0.04 -4.86 -13.65
C LYS A 140 1.31 -5.62 -13.28
N ARG A 141 1.88 -5.37 -12.09
CA ARG A 141 3.08 -6.09 -11.65
C ARG A 141 2.81 -7.58 -11.54
N VAL A 142 1.78 -7.97 -10.80
CA VAL A 142 1.41 -9.38 -10.59
C VAL A 142 1.18 -10.11 -11.91
N GLU A 143 0.42 -9.52 -12.84
CA GLU A 143 0.06 -10.16 -14.12
C GLU A 143 1.19 -10.16 -15.17
N THR A 144 2.38 -9.65 -14.83
CA THR A 144 3.54 -9.61 -15.73
C THR A 144 4.76 -10.36 -15.20
N LEU A 145 4.63 -10.99 -14.02
CA LEU A 145 5.61 -11.94 -13.49
C LEU A 145 5.49 -13.28 -14.23
#